data_AF-A0A183H9X0-F1
#
_entry.id   AF-A0A183H9X0-F1
#
_cell.length_a   1.000
_cell.length_b   1.000
_cell.length_c   1.000
_cell.angle_alpha   90.00
_cell.angle_beta   90.00
_cell.angle_gamma   90.00
#
_symmetry.space_group_name_H-M   'P 1'
#
loop_
_entity.id
_entity.type
_entity.pdbx_description
1 polymer ?
#
loop_
_entity_poly.entity_id
_entity_poly.type
_entity_poly.pdbx_seq_one_letter_code
_entity_poly.pdbx_strand_id
1 'polypeptide(L)'
;MIYEASLKKSHSHHSVDSYNEETGPGLFPNKAKLPSGIENIRPHLENVDNVPLLVNLFTDCDHFSCQKMIEIMQIIIIQDYGEVVLVVGSSLNYFNSNIFSQGNCSISIEPQHPALCSRKISQNDSELKKASTIATLLMGLCCDIVVFPSQTMDLISLITFCRHQLGTFRSSFLFFLYSSTALTLQQIFTLLFLPNVLSVFQVFLFIVVYIPLLASSLMASSHKFDENRDEIAPKNVSSAPKRTVHRAIIYFSINFLPTLIVVCLIYYSTLLLYLCTLSMGFVHFRDNCWAKYPSSNYYWIATICCIILIQVWN
;
A
#
# COMPACT_ATOMS: atom_id res chain seq x y z
N MET A 1 -8.12 78.55 39.80
CA MET A 1 -8.55 77.40 40.61
C MET A 1 -7.86 76.19 40.02
N ILE A 2 -6.80 75.76 40.70
CA ILE A 2 -5.86 74.72 40.32
C ILE A 2 -6.46 73.37 40.71
N TYR A 3 -6.39 72.37 39.83
CA TYR A 3 -5.88 71.04 40.20
C TYR A 3 -5.39 70.32 38.93
N GLU A 4 -4.07 70.22 38.82
CA GLU A 4 -3.34 69.33 37.92
C GLU A 4 -3.54 67.87 38.33
N ALA A 5 -3.56 66.96 37.35
CA ALA A 5 -3.12 65.59 37.54
C ALA A 5 -2.51 65.04 36.24
N SER A 6 -1.22 65.36 36.09
CA SER A 6 -0.12 64.69 35.39
C SER A 6 -0.40 63.51 34.44
N LEU A 7 0.13 63.66 33.21
CA LEU A 7 0.45 62.62 32.24
C LEU A 7 1.29 61.47 32.84
N LYS A 8 1.03 60.22 32.42
CA LYS A 8 2.08 59.21 32.34
C LYS A 8 1.92 58.30 31.12
N LYS A 9 2.85 58.45 30.17
CA LYS A 9 3.19 57.46 29.12
C LYS A 9 3.52 56.12 29.78
N SER A 10 2.82 55.05 29.42
CA SER A 10 3.24 53.69 29.78
C SER A 10 4.19 53.14 28.72
N HIS A 11 5.47 53.06 29.07
CA HIS A 11 6.45 52.24 28.36
C HIS A 11 6.06 50.77 28.48
N SER A 12 6.10 50.06 27.35
CA SER A 12 5.99 48.61 27.25
C SER A 12 7.20 47.96 27.94
N HIS A 13 7.01 47.45 29.15
CA HIS A 13 7.95 46.53 29.78
C HIS A 13 7.51 45.09 29.48
N HIS A 14 8.44 44.33 28.93
CA HIS A 14 8.45 42.86 28.90
C HIS A 14 8.09 42.33 30.29
N SER A 15 6.92 41.69 30.43
CA SER A 15 6.54 40.96 31.63
C SER A 15 7.15 39.55 31.56
N VAL A 16 8.33 39.42 32.15
CA VAL A 16 8.82 38.16 32.70
C VAL A 16 8.10 37.98 34.02
N ASP A 17 6.88 37.45 33.96
CA ASP A 17 6.15 37.06 35.17
C ASP A 17 6.19 35.55 35.29
N SER A 18 7.12 35.12 36.14
CA SER A 18 7.15 33.82 36.78
C SER A 18 5.82 33.57 37.49
N TYR A 19 5.10 32.53 37.08
CA TYR A 19 3.94 32.04 37.82
C TYR A 19 4.40 31.43 39.16
N ASN A 20 4.52 32.26 40.18
CA ASN A 20 4.49 31.85 41.57
C ASN A 20 3.29 32.53 42.24
N GLU A 21 2.48 31.70 42.89
CA GLU A 21 1.40 32.05 43.84
C GLU A 21 0.08 32.55 43.25
N GLU A 22 -0.64 31.66 42.56
CA GLU A 22 -2.12 31.64 42.64
C GLU A 22 -2.56 30.37 43.38
N THR A 23 -3.35 30.55 44.44
CA THR A 23 -3.98 29.49 45.23
C THR A 23 -5.06 28.78 44.40
N GLY A 24 -4.63 27.90 43.50
CA GLY A 24 -5.45 26.85 42.87
C GLY A 24 -5.47 25.57 43.71
N PRO A 25 -6.37 24.60 43.42
CA PRO A 25 -6.32 23.30 44.07
C PRO A 25 -4.93 22.69 43.85
N GLY A 26 -4.28 22.29 44.94
CA GLY A 26 -2.87 21.89 44.96
C GLY A 26 -2.51 20.99 43.79
N LEU A 27 -1.52 21.42 43.01
CA LEU A 27 -0.95 20.66 41.90
C LEU A 27 -0.63 19.26 42.41
N PHE A 28 -1.43 18.27 42.03
CA PHE A 28 -1.19 16.89 42.43
C PHE A 28 0.24 16.54 42.01
N PRO A 29 1.09 16.03 42.92
CA PRO A 29 2.45 15.66 42.55
C PRO A 29 2.35 14.67 41.39
N ASN A 30 3.13 14.90 40.34
CA ASN A 30 3.20 14.03 39.17
C ASN A 30 3.75 12.66 39.59
N LYS A 31 2.87 11.83 40.14
CA LYS A 31 3.17 10.47 40.61
C LYS A 31 3.65 9.57 39.48
N ALA A 32 3.28 9.90 38.24
CA ALA A 32 3.66 9.17 37.04
C ALA A 32 5.05 9.56 36.50
N LYS A 33 5.71 10.58 37.07
CA LYS A 33 7.02 11.12 36.60
C LYS A 33 7.07 11.45 35.10
N LEU A 34 5.92 11.77 34.50
CA LEU A 34 5.85 12.11 33.08
C LEU A 34 6.64 13.39 32.79
N PRO A 35 7.39 13.47 31.68
CA PRO A 35 8.10 14.69 31.29
C PRO A 35 7.08 15.81 31.00
N SER A 36 7.32 17.03 31.50
CA SER A 36 6.58 18.21 31.06
C SER A 36 7.35 18.94 29.97
N GLY A 37 6.66 19.30 28.88
CA GLY A 37 7.28 19.96 27.73
C GLY A 37 8.00 19.01 26.76
N ILE A 38 8.00 19.40 25.49
CA ILE A 38 8.52 18.58 24.38
C ILE A 38 10.02 18.29 24.48
N GLU A 39 10.78 19.23 25.04
CA GLU A 39 12.24 19.12 25.21
C GLU A 39 12.63 17.96 26.14
N ASN A 40 11.77 17.65 27.11
CA ASN A 40 12.02 16.61 28.11
C ASN A 40 11.58 15.21 27.66
N ILE A 41 10.90 15.08 26.52
CA ILE A 41 10.40 13.79 26.04
C ILE A 41 11.54 12.91 25.53
N ARG A 42 12.41 13.45 24.66
CA ARG A 42 13.58 12.72 24.14
C ARG A 42 14.51 12.19 25.24
N PRO A 43 14.98 13.00 26.20
CA PRO A 43 15.85 12.49 27.26
C PRO A 43 15.15 11.49 28.19
N HIS A 44 13.83 11.60 28.36
CA HIS A 44 13.06 10.61 29.14
C HIS A 44 13.00 9.25 28.44
N LEU A 45 12.79 9.24 27.12
CA LEU A 45 12.75 8.00 26.33
C LEU A 45 14.09 7.25 26.31
N GLU A 46 15.20 7.99 26.33
CA GLU A 46 16.55 7.41 26.33
C GLU A 46 16.97 6.88 27.70
N ASN A 47 16.56 7.54 28.79
CA ASN A 47 17.12 7.30 30.13
C ASN A 47 16.14 6.70 31.14
N VAL A 48 14.84 6.70 30.86
CA VAL A 48 13.80 6.30 31.83
C VAL A 48 12.94 5.17 31.28
N ASP A 49 11.96 5.49 30.41
CA ASP A 49 11.03 4.51 29.86
C ASP A 49 10.32 5.04 28.60
N ASN A 50 9.54 4.17 27.96
CA ASN A 50 8.72 4.48 26.79
C ASN A 50 7.27 4.88 27.13
N VAL A 51 6.95 5.12 28.42
CA VAL A 51 5.60 5.49 28.85
C VAL A 51 5.08 6.74 28.13
N PRO A 52 5.90 7.77 27.82
CA PRO A 52 5.42 8.91 27.04
C PRO A 52 4.83 8.56 25.67
N LEU A 53 5.22 7.44 25.06
CA LEU A 53 4.67 6.96 23.79
C LEU A 53 3.30 6.27 23.95
N LEU A 54 2.94 5.88 25.16
CA LEU A 54 1.68 5.20 25.48
C LEU A 54 0.57 6.19 25.87
N VAL A 55 0.90 7.48 25.99
CA VAL A 55 -0.05 8.53 26.36
C VAL A 55 -0.77 9.03 25.11
N ASN A 56 -2.11 9.06 25.18
CA ASN A 56 -2.96 9.40 24.04
C ASN A 56 -3.34 10.90 23.96
N LEU A 57 -3.00 11.71 24.96
CA LEU A 57 -3.41 13.11 25.05
C LEU A 57 -2.25 14.00 25.47
N PHE A 58 -1.99 15.02 24.65
CA PHE A 58 -1.08 16.11 24.94
C PHE A 58 -1.88 17.42 24.97
N THR A 59 -1.73 18.23 26.01
CA THR A 59 -2.45 19.50 26.21
C THR A 59 -1.47 20.68 26.20
N ASP A 60 -2.00 21.90 26.08
CA ASP A 60 -1.21 23.15 26.10
C ASP A 60 -0.04 23.13 25.10
N CYS A 61 -0.31 22.64 23.89
CA CYS A 61 0.68 22.50 22.83
C CYS A 61 0.63 23.67 21.84
N ASP A 62 1.78 24.32 21.62
CA ASP A 62 1.99 25.25 20.52
C ASP A 62 2.21 24.53 19.19
N HIS A 63 2.01 25.23 18.06
CA HIS A 63 2.22 24.68 16.72
C HIS A 63 3.66 24.17 16.50
N PHE A 64 4.67 24.82 17.09
CA PHE A 64 6.05 24.32 17.09
C PHE A 64 6.22 23.04 17.90
N SER A 65 5.61 22.97 19.08
CA SER A 65 5.64 21.77 19.94
C SER A 65 4.95 20.58 19.27
N CYS A 66 3.84 20.81 18.54
CA CYS A 66 3.17 19.80 17.74
C CYS A 66 4.07 19.24 16.62
N GLN A 67 4.79 20.11 15.89
CA GLN A 67 5.75 19.67 14.86
C GLN A 67 6.88 18.83 15.45
N LYS A 68 7.42 19.27 16.59
CA LYS A 68 8.48 18.53 17.30
C LYS A 68 7.99 17.20 17.85
N MET A 69 6.74 17.13 18.30
CA MET A 69 6.14 15.86 18.71
C MET A 69 6.04 14.90 17.53
N ILE A 70 5.55 15.35 16.37
CA ILE A 70 5.49 14.51 15.17
C ILE A 70 6.89 14.09 14.74
N GLU A 71 7.88 14.99 14.79
CA GLU A 71 9.28 14.65 14.50
C GLU A 71 9.81 13.57 15.44
N ILE A 72 9.57 13.70 16.74
CA ILE A 72 10.00 12.72 17.75
C ILE A 72 9.27 11.39 17.55
N MET A 73 7.95 11.41 17.35
CA MET A 73 7.16 10.21 17.08
C MET A 73 7.60 9.54 15.78
N GLN A 74 7.86 10.29 14.72
CA GLN A 74 8.35 9.75 13.46
C GLN A 74 9.75 9.16 13.63
N ILE A 75 10.72 9.90 14.18
CA ILE A 75 12.10 9.42 14.28
C ILE A 75 12.17 8.19 15.19
N ILE A 76 11.53 8.22 16.37
CA ILE A 76 11.66 7.17 17.37
C ILE A 76 10.77 5.97 17.00
N ILE A 77 9.50 6.19 16.70
CA ILE A 77 8.58 5.08 16.45
C ILE A 77 8.81 4.44 15.07
N ILE A 78 9.14 5.21 14.03
CA ILE A 78 9.39 4.63 12.69
C ILE A 78 10.69 3.82 12.70
N GLN A 79 11.76 4.30 13.36
CA GLN A 79 13.02 3.56 13.39
C GLN A 79 12.98 2.34 14.30
N ASP A 80 12.37 2.44 15.49
CA ASP A 80 12.41 1.35 16.46
C ASP A 80 11.24 0.36 16.31
N TYR A 81 10.07 0.83 15.84
CA TYR A 81 8.83 0.04 15.79
C TYR A 81 8.21 -0.07 14.41
N GLY A 82 8.67 0.71 13.42
CA GLY A 82 8.15 0.69 12.04
C GLY A 82 6.69 1.13 11.95
N GLU A 83 6.23 2.05 12.79
CA GLU A 83 4.86 2.57 12.70
C GLU A 83 4.76 3.71 11.67
N VAL A 84 3.55 4.20 11.40
CA VAL A 84 3.30 5.27 10.41
C VAL A 84 2.40 6.30 11.07
N VAL A 85 2.72 7.59 10.92
CA VAL A 85 1.99 8.68 11.58
C VAL A 85 0.95 9.28 10.64
N LEU A 86 -0.32 9.22 11.05
CA LEU A 86 -1.44 9.92 10.41
C LEU A 86 -1.76 11.21 11.17
N VAL A 87 -1.69 12.35 10.49
CA VAL A 87 -2.02 13.66 11.05
C VAL A 87 -3.44 14.05 10.64
N VAL A 88 -4.29 14.40 11.60
CA VAL A 88 -5.65 14.88 11.32
C VAL A 88 -5.82 16.25 11.96
N GLY A 89 -6.29 17.24 11.18
CA GLY A 89 -6.39 18.60 11.69
C GLY A 89 -7.32 19.51 10.88
N SER A 90 -7.59 20.69 11.43
CA SER A 90 -8.44 21.69 10.79
C SER A 90 -7.75 22.30 9.56
N SER A 91 -8.50 22.44 8.47
CA SER A 91 -8.08 23.12 7.25
C SER A 91 -7.95 24.64 7.42
N LEU A 92 -8.72 25.24 8.35
CA LEU A 92 -8.80 26.69 8.53
C LEU A 92 -7.71 27.27 9.46
N ASN A 93 -6.72 26.47 9.83
CA ASN A 93 -5.56 26.94 10.58
C ASN A 93 -4.30 26.83 9.70
N TYR A 94 -3.74 27.97 9.30
CA TYR A 94 -2.59 28.01 8.40
C TYR A 94 -1.33 27.34 9.00
N PHE A 95 -1.17 27.39 10.33
CA PHE A 95 -0.04 26.74 11.01
C PHE A 95 -0.03 25.22 10.81
N ASN A 96 -1.19 24.62 10.52
CA ASN A 96 -1.30 23.18 10.28
C ASN A 96 -0.71 22.75 8.93
N SER A 97 -0.50 23.66 7.97
CA SER A 97 0.06 23.31 6.65
C SER A 97 1.40 22.56 6.76
N ASN A 98 2.32 23.11 7.56
CA ASN A 98 3.63 22.48 7.79
C ASN A 98 3.52 21.15 8.54
N ILE A 99 2.54 21.05 9.45
CA ILE A 99 2.27 19.83 10.24
C ILE A 99 1.76 18.72 9.31
N PHE A 100 0.86 19.05 8.37
CA PHE A 100 0.33 18.12 7.38
C PHE A 100 1.43 17.59 6.45
N SER A 101 2.29 18.49 5.95
CA SER A 101 3.40 18.10 5.07
C SER A 101 4.48 17.26 5.76
N GLN A 102 4.56 17.30 7.09
CA GLN A 102 5.53 16.50 7.85
C GLN A 102 5.03 15.07 8.06
N GLY A 103 3.71 14.87 8.21
CA GLY A 103 3.09 13.55 8.41
C GLY A 103 3.36 12.56 7.27
N ASN A 104 3.32 11.25 7.55
CA ASN A 104 3.40 10.25 6.47
C ASN A 104 2.10 10.20 5.66
N CYS A 105 0.98 10.46 6.34
CA CYS A 105 -0.30 10.72 5.72
C CYS A 105 -1.01 11.81 6.53
N SER A 106 -1.77 12.68 5.86
CA SER A 106 -2.49 13.78 6.49
C SER A 106 -3.90 13.97 5.96
N ILE A 107 -4.81 14.29 6.88
CA ILE A 107 -6.23 14.51 6.61
C ILE A 107 -6.59 15.91 7.10
N SER A 108 -7.01 16.75 6.15
CA SER A 108 -7.57 18.07 6.43
C SER A 108 -9.07 17.96 6.62
N ILE A 109 -9.59 18.52 7.71
CA ILE A 109 -11.03 18.58 7.97
C ILE A 109 -11.45 20.04 7.97
N GLU A 110 -12.41 20.39 7.11
CA GLU A 110 -13.06 21.69 7.20
C GLU A 110 -14.02 21.68 8.41
N PRO A 111 -13.76 22.52 9.42
CA PRO A 111 -14.62 22.57 10.59
C PRO A 111 -15.98 23.14 10.20
N GLN A 112 -17.02 22.67 10.88
CA GLN A 112 -18.32 23.33 10.79
C GLN A 112 -18.18 24.76 11.33
N HIS A 113 -18.66 25.74 10.58
CA HIS A 113 -18.69 27.12 11.05
C HIS A 113 -19.46 27.19 12.36
N PRO A 114 -19.01 28.01 13.33
CA PRO A 114 -19.67 28.11 14.62
C PRO A 114 -21.14 28.44 14.40
N ALA A 115 -22.03 27.64 15.00
CA ALA A 115 -23.43 27.98 15.06
C ALA A 115 -23.55 29.28 15.87
N LEU A 116 -23.70 30.40 15.19
CA LEU A 116 -24.01 31.66 15.86
C LEU A 116 -25.37 31.46 16.53
N CYS A 117 -25.40 31.46 17.87
CA CYS A 117 -26.63 31.62 18.64
C CYS A 117 -27.13 33.06 18.50
N SER A 118 -27.43 33.47 17.26
CA SER A 118 -27.86 34.81 16.89
C SER A 118 -29.21 34.72 16.17
N ARG A 119 -30.13 35.58 16.58
CA ARG A 119 -31.49 35.68 16.00
C ARG A 119 -31.48 36.27 14.58
N LYS A 120 -30.36 36.81 14.11
CA LYS A 120 -30.20 37.38 12.77
C LYS A 120 -29.15 36.58 12.00
N ILE A 121 -29.61 35.83 11.00
CA ILE A 121 -28.76 35.16 10.01
C ILE A 121 -28.30 36.25 9.03
N SER A 122 -26.98 36.48 8.96
CA SER A 122 -26.42 37.40 7.96
C SER A 122 -26.54 36.78 6.57
N GLN A 123 -27.12 37.53 5.61
CA GLN A 123 -27.33 37.07 4.23
C GLN A 123 -26.03 36.80 3.44
N ASN A 124 -24.85 37.10 4.02
CA ASN A 124 -23.53 36.92 3.39
C ASN A 124 -22.91 35.52 3.58
N ASP A 125 -23.63 34.57 4.20
CA ASP A 125 -23.12 33.21 4.45
C ASP A 125 -22.65 32.48 3.18
N SER A 126 -23.20 32.82 2.01
CA SER A 126 -22.83 32.16 0.75
C SER A 126 -21.44 32.53 0.23
N GLU A 127 -21.00 33.77 0.40
CA GLU A 127 -19.65 34.21 0.01
C GLU A 127 -18.60 33.75 1.02
N LEU A 128 -18.93 33.79 2.31
CA LEU A 128 -18.05 33.29 3.37
C LEU A 128 -17.80 31.78 3.23
N LYS A 129 -18.83 31.00 2.91
CA LYS A 129 -18.68 29.56 2.62
C LYS A 129 -17.79 29.32 1.41
N LYS A 130 -17.93 30.11 0.33
CA LYS A 130 -17.05 30.01 -0.85
C LYS A 130 -15.60 30.31 -0.49
N ALA A 131 -15.35 31.36 0.30
CA ALA A 131 -14.00 31.71 0.76
C ALA A 131 -13.40 30.62 1.66
N SER A 132 -14.20 30.05 2.56
CA SER A 132 -13.81 28.91 3.41
C SER A 132 -13.43 27.69 2.57
N THR A 133 -14.26 27.31 1.61
CA THR A 133 -13.98 26.19 0.71
C THR A 133 -12.69 26.41 -0.09
N ILE A 134 -12.44 27.63 -0.57
CA ILE A 134 -11.18 27.96 -1.27
C ILE A 134 -9.99 27.84 -0.31
N ALA A 135 -10.11 28.34 0.92
CA ALA A 135 -9.06 28.22 1.92
C ALA A 135 -8.79 26.73 2.26
N THR A 136 -9.83 25.92 2.43
CA THR A 136 -9.72 24.48 2.63
C THR A 136 -9.02 23.80 1.46
N LEU A 137 -9.36 24.13 0.21
CA LEU A 137 -8.71 23.56 -0.96
C LEU A 137 -7.24 23.95 -1.04
N LEU A 138 -6.90 25.20 -0.73
CA LEU A 138 -5.52 25.69 -0.73
C LEU A 138 -4.68 24.96 0.33
N MET A 139 -5.23 24.81 1.54
CA MET A 139 -4.58 24.11 2.64
C MET A 139 -4.53 22.60 2.42
N GLY A 140 -5.54 22.08 1.72
CA GLY A 140 -5.64 20.69 1.29
C GLY A 140 -4.60 20.27 0.25
N LEU A 141 -3.92 21.22 -0.43
CA LEU A 141 -2.81 20.90 -1.32
C LEU A 141 -1.64 20.22 -0.58
N CYS A 142 -1.49 20.48 0.71
CA CYS A 142 -0.48 19.86 1.56
C CYS A 142 -0.95 18.54 2.18
N CYS A 143 -2.18 18.09 1.89
CA CYS A 143 -2.83 16.93 2.52
C CYS A 143 -3.17 15.83 1.52
N ASP A 144 -3.28 14.59 1.98
CA ASP A 144 -3.70 13.46 1.13
C ASP A 144 -5.22 13.41 0.96
N ILE A 145 -5.96 13.74 2.03
CA ILE A 145 -7.42 13.66 2.08
C ILE A 145 -7.97 14.98 2.63
N VAL A 146 -9.00 15.50 1.98
CA VAL A 146 -9.73 16.69 2.40
C VAL A 146 -11.18 16.31 2.65
N VAL A 147 -11.66 16.56 3.87
CA VAL A 147 -13.02 16.27 4.31
C VAL A 147 -13.80 17.57 4.48
N PHE A 148 -14.86 17.73 3.70
CA PHE A 148 -15.75 18.89 3.76
C PHE A 148 -16.83 18.72 4.85
N PRO A 149 -17.46 19.82 5.33
CA PRO A 149 -18.39 19.76 6.46
C PRO A 149 -19.67 18.95 6.20
N SER A 150 -20.01 18.73 4.93
CA SER A 150 -21.15 17.94 4.49
C SER A 150 -20.89 16.44 4.46
N GLN A 151 -19.63 16.01 4.67
CA GLN A 151 -19.22 14.62 4.60
C GLN A 151 -18.77 14.15 5.97
N THR A 152 -19.30 13.01 6.40
CA THR A 152 -18.80 12.27 7.57
C THR A 152 -17.90 11.15 7.08
N MET A 153 -16.69 11.06 7.62
CA MET A 153 -15.75 10.00 7.29
C MET A 153 -15.56 9.10 8.50
N ASP A 154 -15.85 7.81 8.34
CA ASP A 154 -15.46 6.81 9.33
C ASP A 154 -14.00 6.39 9.08
N LEU A 155 -13.11 6.91 9.92
CA LEU A 155 -11.67 6.67 9.78
C LEU A 155 -11.32 5.18 9.88
N ILE A 156 -12.00 4.42 10.74
CA ILE A 156 -11.70 3.00 10.94
C ILE A 156 -12.08 2.22 9.68
N SER A 157 -13.28 2.46 9.15
CA SER A 157 -13.74 1.86 7.90
C SER A 157 -12.83 2.19 6.72
N LEU A 158 -12.35 3.44 6.63
CA LEU A 158 -11.39 3.84 5.60
C LEU A 158 -10.07 3.07 5.73
N ILE A 159 -9.52 2.96 6.94
CA ILE A 159 -8.29 2.20 7.19
C ILE A 159 -8.49 0.72 6.83
N THR A 160 -9.62 0.11 7.23
CA THR A 160 -9.94 -1.28 6.88
C THR A 160 -10.00 -1.49 5.37
N PHE A 161 -10.65 -0.58 4.64
CA PHE A 161 -10.72 -0.62 3.18
C PHE A 161 -9.34 -0.50 2.54
N CYS A 162 -8.52 0.48 2.94
CA CYS A 162 -7.18 0.68 2.42
C CYS A 162 -6.28 -0.54 2.67
N ARG A 163 -6.38 -1.15 3.86
CA ARG A 163 -5.63 -2.37 4.21
C ARG A 163 -6.00 -3.55 3.32
N HIS A 164 -7.30 -3.75 3.09
CA HIS A 164 -7.77 -4.80 2.19
C HIS A 164 -7.27 -4.57 0.76
N GLN A 165 -7.41 -3.34 0.24
CA GLN A 165 -6.97 -3.00 -1.11
C GLN A 165 -5.46 -3.15 -1.28
N LEU A 166 -4.67 -2.81 -0.26
CA LEU A 166 -3.23 -3.02 -0.29
C LEU A 166 -2.85 -4.51 -0.30
N GLY A 167 -3.58 -5.34 0.46
CA GLY A 167 -3.39 -6.79 0.47
C GLY A 167 -3.70 -7.45 -0.89
N THR A 168 -4.82 -7.07 -1.51
CA THR A 168 -5.20 -7.55 -2.84
C THR A 168 -4.24 -7.03 -3.91
N PHE A 169 -3.82 -5.75 -3.83
CA PHE A 169 -2.80 -5.18 -4.71
C PHE A 169 -1.48 -5.93 -4.61
N ARG A 170 -0.98 -6.21 -3.39
CA ARG A 170 0.26 -6.97 -3.20
C ARG A 170 0.18 -8.36 -3.84
N SER A 171 -0.96 -9.04 -3.69
CA SER A 171 -1.17 -10.38 -4.25
C SER A 171 -1.23 -10.34 -5.78
N SER A 172 -1.95 -9.38 -6.34
CA SER A 172 -2.02 -9.11 -7.78
C SER A 172 -0.64 -8.77 -8.37
N PHE A 173 0.12 -7.92 -7.70
CA PHE A 173 1.47 -7.54 -8.13
C PHE A 173 2.45 -8.73 -8.09
N LEU A 174 2.37 -9.56 -7.06
CA LEU A 174 3.15 -10.81 -7.00
C LEU A 174 2.78 -11.77 -8.15
N PHE A 175 1.49 -11.92 -8.46
CA PHE A 175 1.05 -12.70 -9.61
C PHE A 175 1.63 -12.15 -10.92
N PHE A 176 1.55 -10.83 -11.15
CA PHE A 176 2.14 -10.18 -12.32
C PHE A 176 3.64 -10.48 -12.46
N LEU A 177 4.41 -10.34 -11.37
CA LEU A 177 5.84 -10.63 -11.37
C LEU A 177 6.12 -12.11 -11.67
N TYR A 178 5.41 -13.03 -11.01
CA TYR A 178 5.62 -14.47 -11.19
C TYR A 178 5.22 -14.97 -12.57
N SER A 179 4.11 -14.49 -13.13
CA SER A 179 3.70 -14.83 -14.48
C SER A 179 4.71 -14.31 -15.51
N SER A 180 5.24 -13.10 -15.30
CA SER A 180 6.26 -12.54 -16.18
C SER A 180 7.58 -13.31 -16.12
N THR A 181 8.04 -13.71 -14.93
CA THR A 181 9.26 -14.52 -14.76
C THR A 181 9.07 -15.94 -15.28
N ALA A 182 7.89 -16.54 -15.11
CA ALA A 182 7.59 -17.86 -15.66
C ALA A 182 7.62 -17.85 -17.20
N LEU A 183 7.05 -16.82 -17.83
CA LEU A 183 7.12 -16.67 -19.29
C LEU A 183 8.54 -16.51 -19.79
N THR A 184 9.38 -15.69 -19.13
CA THR A 184 10.78 -15.53 -19.54
C THR A 184 11.58 -16.81 -19.36
N LEU A 185 11.41 -17.53 -18.25
CA LEU A 185 12.03 -18.84 -18.04
C LEU A 185 11.62 -19.85 -19.10
N GLN A 186 10.35 -19.88 -19.49
CA GLN A 186 9.85 -20.74 -20.57
C GLN A 186 10.52 -20.40 -21.90
N GLN A 187 10.66 -19.11 -22.25
CA GLN A 187 11.34 -18.69 -23.48
C GLN A 187 12.82 -19.08 -23.49
N ILE A 188 13.52 -18.90 -22.36
CA ILE A 188 14.92 -19.32 -22.20
C ILE A 188 15.05 -20.83 -22.37
N PHE A 189 14.15 -21.62 -21.78
CA PHE A 189 14.16 -23.07 -21.92
C PHE A 189 13.91 -23.51 -23.37
N THR A 190 12.98 -22.86 -24.08
CA THR A 190 12.77 -23.13 -25.50
C THR A 190 14.01 -22.80 -26.32
N LEU A 191 14.68 -21.66 -26.09
CA LEU A 191 15.90 -21.32 -26.82
C LEU A 191 17.01 -22.37 -26.71
N LEU A 192 17.12 -23.06 -25.57
CA LEU A 192 18.19 -24.04 -25.31
C LEU A 192 17.89 -25.45 -25.82
N PHE A 193 16.62 -25.89 -25.79
CA PHE A 193 16.27 -27.30 -25.98
C PHE A 193 15.18 -27.59 -27.02
N LEU A 194 14.33 -26.62 -27.39
CA LEU A 194 13.11 -26.86 -28.17
C LEU A 194 12.89 -25.83 -29.30
N PRO A 195 12.21 -26.18 -30.40
CA PRO A 195 11.66 -25.20 -31.33
C PRO A 195 10.74 -24.23 -30.57
N ASN A 196 10.85 -22.93 -30.88
CA ASN A 196 10.13 -21.89 -30.15
C ASN A 196 8.60 -22.14 -30.19
N VAL A 197 8.00 -22.32 -29.01
CA VAL A 197 6.57 -22.65 -28.83
C VAL A 197 5.68 -21.42 -29.04
N LEU A 198 6.20 -20.21 -28.79
CA LEU A 198 5.42 -18.97 -28.87
C LEU A 198 6.09 -17.95 -29.77
N SER A 199 5.32 -17.38 -30.69
CA SER A 199 5.81 -16.26 -31.51
C SER A 199 6.10 -15.02 -30.66
N VAL A 200 7.07 -14.21 -31.05
CA VAL A 200 7.44 -12.95 -30.38
C VAL A 200 6.22 -12.05 -30.17
N PHE A 201 5.31 -11.99 -31.15
CA PHE A 201 4.07 -11.22 -31.05
C PHE A 201 3.13 -11.77 -29.98
N GLN A 202 3.01 -13.09 -29.84
CA GLN A 202 2.17 -13.70 -28.82
C GLN A 202 2.73 -13.44 -27.43
N VAL A 203 4.05 -13.57 -27.24
CA VAL A 203 4.73 -13.25 -25.96
C VAL A 203 4.49 -11.79 -25.58
N PHE A 204 4.61 -10.87 -26.54
CA PHE A 204 4.32 -9.45 -26.32
C PHE A 204 2.87 -9.23 -25.86
N LEU A 205 1.89 -9.85 -26.52
CA LEU A 205 0.48 -9.76 -26.11
C LEU A 205 0.24 -10.31 -24.70
N PHE A 206 0.92 -11.40 -24.32
CA PHE A 206 0.82 -11.94 -22.97
C PHE A 206 1.32 -10.97 -21.90
N ILE A 207 2.48 -10.37 -22.12
CA ILE A 207 3.09 -9.47 -21.13
C ILE A 207 2.31 -8.15 -21.04
N VAL A 208 1.86 -7.59 -22.16
CA VAL A 208 1.26 -6.25 -22.21
C VAL A 208 -0.25 -6.26 -21.98
N VAL A 209 -0.95 -7.29 -22.45
CA VAL A 209 -2.43 -7.32 -22.42
C VAL A 209 -2.94 -8.36 -21.44
N TYR A 210 -2.61 -9.64 -21.64
CA TYR A 210 -3.26 -10.71 -20.89
C TYR A 210 -2.90 -10.74 -19.40
N ILE A 211 -1.60 -10.67 -19.06
CA ILE A 211 -1.17 -10.72 -17.64
C ILE A 211 -1.64 -9.48 -16.87
N PRO A 212 -1.48 -8.23 -17.34
CA PRO A 212 -1.98 -7.05 -16.62
C PRO A 212 -3.49 -7.08 -16.45
N LEU A 213 -4.24 -7.55 -17.45
CA LEU A 213 -5.69 -7.67 -17.35
C LEU A 213 -6.09 -8.68 -16.26
N LEU A 214 -5.46 -9.86 -16.23
CA LEU A 214 -5.69 -10.86 -15.18
C LEU A 214 -5.28 -10.33 -13.79
N ALA A 215 -4.12 -9.68 -13.68
CA ALA A 215 -3.67 -9.06 -12.45
C ALA A 215 -4.66 -7.99 -11.94
N SER A 216 -5.17 -7.14 -12.83
CA SER A 216 -6.16 -6.12 -12.47
C SER A 216 -7.47 -6.74 -11.97
N SER A 217 -7.90 -7.87 -12.54
CA SER A 217 -9.11 -8.57 -12.09
C SER A 217 -9.00 -9.09 -10.65
N LEU A 218 -7.80 -9.51 -10.22
CA LEU A 218 -7.54 -9.95 -8.85
C LEU A 218 -7.63 -8.80 -7.83
N MET A 219 -7.38 -7.55 -8.25
CA MET A 219 -7.54 -6.38 -7.40
C MET A 219 -9.01 -6.05 -7.13
N ALA A 220 -9.92 -6.44 -8.01
CA ALA A 220 -11.35 -6.15 -7.92
C ALA A 220 -12.13 -7.12 -7.00
N SER A 221 -11.42 -7.93 -6.20
CA SER A 221 -12.05 -8.84 -5.24
C SER A 221 -12.99 -8.10 -4.30
N SER A 222 -14.17 -8.66 -4.06
CA SER A 222 -15.20 -8.03 -3.22
C SER A 222 -14.75 -7.97 -1.77
N HIS A 223 -14.76 -6.76 -1.20
CA HIS A 223 -14.50 -6.55 0.22
C HIS A 223 -15.74 -6.87 1.06
N LYS A 224 -15.66 -7.88 1.94
CA LYS A 224 -16.65 -8.09 3.00
C LYS A 224 -16.19 -7.37 4.25
N PHE A 225 -17.05 -6.50 4.79
CA PHE A 225 -16.70 -5.51 5.81
C PHE A 225 -16.35 -6.09 7.19
N ASP A 226 -16.68 -7.35 7.45
CA ASP A 226 -16.70 -7.92 8.81
C ASP A 226 -15.60 -8.97 9.08
N GLU A 227 -14.93 -9.48 8.05
CA GLU A 227 -14.07 -10.67 8.20
C GLU A 227 -12.64 -10.37 8.74
N ASN A 228 -12.18 -9.11 8.79
CA ASN A 228 -10.75 -8.78 8.99
C ASN A 228 -10.43 -7.58 9.90
N ARG A 229 -11.34 -7.14 10.77
CA ARG A 229 -11.09 -5.99 11.66
C ARG A 229 -9.97 -6.23 12.68
N ASP A 230 -9.71 -7.49 13.01
CA ASP A 230 -8.80 -7.89 14.10
C ASP A 230 -7.38 -8.28 13.66
N GLU A 231 -7.08 -8.23 12.36
CA GLU A 231 -5.70 -8.51 11.91
C GLU A 231 -4.77 -7.36 12.33
N ILE A 232 -3.68 -7.68 13.00
CA ILE A 232 -2.67 -6.70 13.40
C ILE A 232 -2.02 -6.12 12.13
N ALA A 233 -1.93 -4.79 12.04
CA ALA A 233 -1.31 -4.13 10.90
C ALA A 233 0.18 -4.52 10.82
N PRO A 234 0.69 -4.88 9.61
CA PRO A 234 2.10 -5.16 9.46
C PRO A 234 2.90 -3.87 9.68
N LYS A 235 4.01 -4.00 10.40
CA LYS A 235 4.96 -2.90 10.62
C LYS A 235 5.61 -2.50 9.29
N ASN A 236 5.77 -1.19 9.09
CA ASN A 236 6.48 -0.59 7.97
C ASN A 236 7.99 -0.73 8.16
N VAL A 237 8.49 -1.96 7.99
CA VAL A 237 9.92 -2.27 8.05
C VAL A 237 10.54 -2.15 6.67
N SER A 238 11.70 -1.49 6.58
CA SER A 238 12.42 -1.26 5.32
C SER A 238 12.96 -2.55 4.67
N SER A 239 13.10 -3.63 5.43
CA SER A 239 13.59 -4.91 4.94
C SER A 239 12.50 -5.97 4.94
N ALA A 240 12.29 -6.60 3.78
CA ALA A 240 11.41 -7.75 3.69
C ALA A 240 12.00 -8.89 4.56
N PRO A 241 11.27 -9.42 5.53
CA PRO A 241 11.79 -10.46 6.39
C PRO A 241 12.10 -11.71 5.53
N LYS A 242 13.28 -12.31 5.76
CA LYS A 242 13.76 -13.49 5.02
C LYS A 242 12.71 -14.62 4.95
N ARG A 243 11.90 -14.76 6.00
CA ARG A 243 10.78 -15.71 6.06
C ARG A 243 9.71 -15.46 4.99
N THR A 244 9.36 -14.21 4.71
CA THR A 244 8.36 -13.87 3.67
C THR A 244 8.91 -14.13 2.29
N VAL A 245 10.18 -13.81 2.03
CA VAL A 245 10.86 -14.12 0.76
C VAL A 245 10.95 -15.64 0.56
N HIS A 246 11.29 -16.39 1.61
CA HIS A 246 11.35 -17.85 1.53
C HIS A 246 9.98 -18.48 1.22
N ARG A 247 8.91 -18.02 1.87
CA ARG A 247 7.53 -18.45 1.55
C ARG A 247 7.14 -18.12 0.12
N ALA A 248 7.53 -16.93 -0.36
CA ALA A 248 7.30 -16.49 -1.74
C ALA A 248 8.00 -17.41 -2.77
N ILE A 249 9.26 -17.77 -2.52
CA ILE A 249 10.02 -18.69 -3.38
C ILE A 249 9.39 -20.08 -3.39
N ILE A 250 9.03 -20.64 -2.23
CA ILE A 250 8.36 -21.95 -2.14
C ILE A 250 7.05 -21.92 -2.93
N TYR A 251 6.24 -20.87 -2.75
CA TYR A 251 4.98 -20.72 -3.46
C TYR A 251 5.17 -20.61 -4.98
N PHE A 252 6.20 -19.89 -5.42
CA PHE A 252 6.56 -19.82 -6.84
C PHE A 252 6.91 -21.21 -7.39
N SER A 253 7.80 -21.93 -6.72
CA SER A 253 8.24 -23.26 -7.16
C SER A 253 7.09 -24.27 -7.22
N ILE A 254 6.21 -24.30 -6.23
CA ILE A 254 5.12 -25.29 -6.18
C ILE A 254 4.07 -25.03 -7.27
N ASN A 255 3.76 -23.77 -7.59
CA ASN A 255 2.70 -23.47 -8.56
C ASN A 255 3.20 -23.39 -10.01
N PHE A 256 4.38 -22.81 -10.23
CA PHE A 256 4.85 -22.51 -11.59
C PHE A 256 5.73 -23.62 -12.18
N LEU A 257 6.50 -24.34 -11.36
CA LEU A 257 7.39 -25.39 -11.86
C LEU A 257 6.60 -26.57 -12.47
N PRO A 258 5.46 -27.02 -11.90
CA PRO A 258 4.62 -28.03 -12.53
C PRO A 258 4.02 -27.57 -13.86
N THR A 259 3.65 -26.29 -13.99
CA THR A 259 3.07 -25.79 -15.24
C THR A 259 4.10 -25.80 -16.37
N LEU A 260 5.37 -25.47 -16.09
CA LEU A 260 6.46 -25.62 -17.06
C LEU A 260 6.64 -27.08 -17.50
N ILE A 261 6.63 -28.04 -16.55
CA ILE A 261 6.74 -29.47 -16.85
C ILE A 261 5.59 -29.94 -17.74
N VAL A 262 4.35 -29.57 -17.42
CA VAL A 262 3.17 -29.94 -18.21
C VAL A 262 3.25 -29.41 -19.63
N VAL A 263 3.67 -28.15 -19.83
CA VAL A 263 3.84 -27.58 -21.18
C VAL A 263 4.93 -28.34 -21.95
N CYS A 264 6.04 -28.70 -21.31
CA CYS A 264 7.09 -29.51 -21.93
C CYS A 264 6.58 -30.90 -22.34
N LEU A 265 5.79 -31.57 -21.49
CA LEU A 265 5.19 -32.87 -21.80
C LEU A 265 4.22 -32.78 -22.98
N ILE A 266 3.34 -31.78 -23.00
CA ILE A 266 2.40 -31.55 -24.12
C ILE A 266 3.17 -31.30 -25.41
N TYR A 267 4.22 -30.50 -25.37
CA TYR A 267 5.04 -30.24 -26.55
C TYR A 267 5.73 -31.50 -27.07
N TYR A 268 6.39 -32.26 -26.20
CA TYR A 268 7.02 -33.54 -26.54
C TYR A 268 6.01 -34.50 -27.17
N SER A 269 4.83 -34.60 -26.57
CA SER A 269 3.74 -35.46 -27.05
C SER A 269 3.27 -35.07 -28.46
N THR A 270 3.20 -33.77 -28.75
CA THR A 270 2.78 -33.23 -30.05
C THR A 270 3.86 -33.44 -31.12
N LEU A 271 5.14 -33.26 -30.75
CA LEU A 271 6.28 -33.52 -31.63
C LEU A 271 6.37 -35.00 -32.01
N LEU A 272 6.14 -35.91 -31.06
CA LEU A 272 6.16 -37.36 -31.31
C LEU A 272 5.07 -37.76 -32.31
N LEU A 273 3.85 -37.25 -32.13
CA LEU A 273 2.74 -37.47 -33.07
C LEU A 273 3.06 -36.90 -34.46
N TYR A 274 3.67 -35.71 -34.55
CA TYR A 274 4.11 -35.14 -35.82
C TYR A 274 5.19 -35.98 -36.53
N LEU A 275 6.14 -36.54 -35.79
CA LEU A 275 7.14 -37.45 -36.35
C LEU A 275 6.49 -38.76 -36.81
N CYS A 276 5.52 -39.29 -36.08
CA CYS A 276 4.73 -40.45 -36.50
C CYS A 276 3.99 -40.17 -37.82
N THR A 277 3.33 -39.02 -37.96
CA THR A 277 2.62 -38.66 -39.20
C THR A 277 3.57 -38.43 -40.37
N LEU A 278 4.72 -37.78 -40.16
CA LEU A 278 5.76 -37.66 -41.18
C LEU A 278 6.28 -39.04 -41.61
N SER A 279 6.53 -39.95 -40.67
CA SER A 279 7.04 -41.28 -40.97
C SER A 279 6.13 -42.08 -41.91
N MET A 280 4.80 -41.84 -41.88
CA MET A 280 3.84 -42.44 -42.81
C MET A 280 4.21 -42.16 -44.27
N GLY A 281 4.68 -40.94 -44.56
CA GLY A 281 5.08 -40.52 -45.90
C GLY A 281 6.38 -41.15 -46.39
N PHE A 282 7.21 -41.67 -45.47
CA PHE A 282 8.50 -42.30 -45.79
C PHE A 282 8.45 -43.83 -45.84
N VAL A 283 7.38 -44.48 -45.34
CA VAL A 283 7.23 -45.97 -45.37
C VAL A 283 7.40 -46.53 -46.78
N HIS A 284 6.92 -45.78 -47.79
CA HIS A 284 7.05 -46.12 -49.19
C HIS A 284 7.64 -44.94 -49.99
N PHE A 285 8.79 -44.40 -49.56
CA PHE A 285 9.44 -43.24 -50.18
C PHE A 285 9.69 -43.35 -51.71
N ARG A 286 9.76 -44.58 -52.25
CA ARG A 286 10.00 -44.84 -53.67
C ARG A 286 8.74 -45.16 -54.49
N ASP A 287 7.62 -45.44 -53.84
CA ASP A 287 6.36 -45.78 -54.51
C ASP A 287 5.37 -44.61 -54.33
N ASN A 288 4.55 -44.29 -55.33
CA ASN A 288 3.53 -43.26 -55.17
C ASN A 288 2.59 -43.61 -54.00
N CYS A 289 2.29 -42.65 -53.11
CA CYS A 289 1.43 -42.85 -51.93
C CYS A 289 0.04 -43.42 -52.27
N TRP A 290 -0.39 -43.29 -53.53
CA TRP A 290 -1.66 -43.79 -54.06
C TRP A 290 -1.61 -45.26 -54.51
N ALA A 291 -0.43 -45.86 -54.65
CA ALA A 291 -0.25 -47.24 -55.12
C ALA A 291 -0.07 -48.26 -53.98
N LYS A 292 0.41 -47.84 -52.81
CA LYS A 292 0.68 -48.72 -51.67
C LYS A 292 0.35 -48.03 -50.35
N TYR A 293 -0.60 -48.60 -49.60
CA TYR A 293 -0.95 -48.09 -48.29
C TYR A 293 0.21 -48.31 -47.30
N PRO A 294 0.58 -47.29 -46.49
CA PRO A 294 1.62 -47.42 -45.48
C PRO A 294 1.30 -48.47 -44.40
N SER A 295 0.03 -48.83 -44.25
CA SER A 295 -0.42 -49.90 -43.36
C SER A 295 -0.04 -51.31 -43.82
N SER A 296 0.57 -51.49 -45.01
CA SER A 296 1.04 -52.81 -45.45
C SER A 296 2.33 -53.24 -44.72
N ASN A 297 3.07 -52.30 -44.14
CA ASN A 297 4.30 -52.60 -43.40
C ASN A 297 4.01 -52.90 -41.92
N TYR A 298 3.95 -54.19 -41.58
CA TYR A 298 3.67 -54.68 -40.23
C TYR A 298 4.66 -54.15 -39.17
N TYR A 299 5.95 -54.07 -39.50
CA TYR A 299 6.97 -53.60 -38.56
C TYR A 299 6.78 -52.12 -38.22
N TRP A 300 6.37 -51.31 -39.19
CA TRP A 300 6.12 -49.88 -38.99
C TRP A 300 4.84 -49.61 -38.20
N ILE A 301 3.77 -50.39 -38.41
CA ILE A 301 2.57 -50.33 -37.56
C ILE A 301 2.90 -50.73 -36.13
N ALA A 302 3.64 -51.83 -35.93
CA ALA A 302 3.98 -52.31 -34.61
C ALA A 302 4.81 -51.28 -33.82
N THR A 303 5.78 -50.63 -34.46
CA THR A 303 6.58 -49.58 -33.80
C THR A 303 5.77 -48.35 -33.44
N ILE A 304 4.87 -47.88 -34.31
CA ILE A 304 4.01 -46.72 -33.99
C ILE A 304 3.00 -47.05 -32.91
N CYS A 305 2.36 -48.21 -32.96
CA CYS A 305 1.45 -48.64 -31.90
C CYS A 305 2.17 -48.72 -30.54
N CYS A 306 3.39 -49.26 -30.50
CA CYS A 306 4.21 -49.26 -29.28
C CYS A 306 4.56 -47.86 -28.79
N ILE A 307 4.95 -46.95 -29.70
CA ILE A 307 5.31 -45.56 -29.34
C ILE A 307 4.09 -44.80 -28.80
N ILE A 308 2.92 -44.94 -29.42
CA ILE A 308 1.66 -44.32 -28.97
C ILE A 308 1.21 -44.93 -27.64
N LEU A 309 1.33 -46.24 -27.45
CA LEU A 309 0.99 -46.90 -26.17
C LEU A 309 1.90 -46.44 -25.03
N ILE A 310 3.20 -46.29 -25.27
CA ILE A 310 4.15 -45.73 -24.30
C ILE A 310 3.80 -44.27 -23.98
N GLN A 311 3.34 -43.51 -24.96
CA GLN A 311 2.93 -42.11 -24.78
C GLN A 311 1.62 -41.94 -24.00
N VAL A 312 0.70 -42.90 -24.08
CA VAL A 312 -0.57 -42.89 -23.33
C VAL A 312 -0.38 -43.36 -21.88
N TRP A 313 0.67 -44.14 -21.61
CA TRP A 313 0.95 -44.73 -20.29
C TRP A 313 1.89 -43.90 -19.42
N ASN A 314 2.63 -42.94 -20.00
CA ASN A 314 3.45 -41.92 -19.31
C ASN A 314 2.66 -40.62 -19.11
#